data_AF-A7DZU7-F1
#
_entry.id   AF-A7DZU7-F1
#
_cell.length_a   1.000
_cell.length_b   1.000
_cell.length_c   1.000
_cell.angle_alpha   90.00
_cell.angle_beta   90.00
_cell.angle_gamma   90.00
#
_symmetry.space_group_name_H-M   'P 1'
#
loop_
_entity.id
_entity.type
_entity.pdbx_description
1 polymer ?
#
loop_
_entity_poly.entity_id
_entity_poly.type
_entity_poly.pdbx_seq_one_letter_code
_entity_poly.pdbx_strand_id
1 'polypeptide(L)'
;MDEYIVGLNIGSSSVCTAAGKLDKYGKIQIVGINYVPCTGIKKGVVIDIDETSEGIKTSIYQLQTMIDAKVTEVYLSIPAEICEIILNKGVVAVSSDDREIKKNDVSRALNASRIITIPSNKEIIGVIPEEYIVDGYNNI
;
A
#
# COMPACT_ATOMS: atom_id res chain seq x y z
N MET A 1 8.01 -5.89 -14.97
CA MET A 1 6.85 -5.94 -14.08
C MET A 1 6.56 -7.40 -13.91
N ASP A 2 6.84 -7.90 -12.71
CA ASP A 2 6.78 -9.32 -12.41
C ASP A 2 5.38 -9.86 -12.72
N GLU A 3 5.33 -11.07 -13.27
CA GLU A 3 4.10 -11.74 -13.71
C GLU A 3 3.06 -11.91 -12.58
N TYR A 4 3.49 -11.70 -11.34
CA TYR A 4 2.75 -11.94 -10.11
C TYR A 4 2.57 -10.66 -9.28
N ILE A 5 1.36 -10.45 -8.81
CA ILE A 5 1.02 -9.52 -7.73
C ILE A 5 1.09 -10.32 -6.43
N VAL A 6 2.00 -9.95 -5.53
CA VAL A 6 2.19 -10.68 -4.26
C VAL A 6 1.75 -9.82 -3.08
N GLY A 7 0.80 -10.32 -2.30
CA GLY A 7 0.40 -9.73 -1.02
C GLY A 7 1.09 -10.42 0.15
N LEU A 8 1.51 -9.64 1.15
CA LEU A 8 2.07 -10.08 2.41
C LEU A 8 1.28 -9.47 3.58
N ASN A 9 0.83 -10.31 4.50
CA ASN A 9 0.20 -9.89 5.75
C ASN A 9 0.94 -10.50 6.94
N ILE A 10 1.35 -9.66 7.88
CA ILE A 10 2.09 -10.07 9.09
C ILE A 10 1.14 -9.91 10.28
N GLY A 11 0.47 -10.99 10.66
CA GLY A 11 -0.50 -11.01 11.75
C GLY A 11 0.12 -11.50 13.07
N SER A 12 -0.62 -11.29 14.17
CA SER A 12 -0.19 -11.73 15.52
C SER A 12 -0.20 -13.26 15.72
N SER A 13 -0.73 -14.02 14.77
CA SER A 13 -0.79 -15.49 14.82
C SER A 13 -0.11 -16.16 13.64
N SER A 14 0.06 -15.43 12.53
CA SER A 14 0.65 -15.98 11.31
C SER A 14 1.11 -14.90 10.35
N VAL A 15 2.10 -15.25 9.53
CA VAL A 15 2.48 -14.53 8.32
C VAL A 15 1.82 -15.22 7.12
N CYS A 16 1.01 -14.46 6.38
CA CYS A 16 0.30 -14.94 5.20
C CYS A 16 0.89 -14.30 3.94
N THR A 17 1.11 -15.09 2.90
CA THR A 17 1.47 -14.58 1.58
C THR A 17 0.54 -15.15 0.52
N ALA A 18 0.23 -14.36 -0.50
CA ALA A 18 -0.59 -14.78 -1.63
C ALA A 18 -0.06 -14.19 -2.93
N ALA A 19 0.01 -15.00 -3.97
CA ALA A 19 0.35 -14.57 -5.33
C ALA A 19 -0.88 -14.64 -6.22
N GLY A 20 -1.06 -13.63 -7.06
CA GLY A 20 -2.08 -13.62 -8.10
C GLY A 20 -1.54 -13.11 -9.44
N LYS A 21 -2.19 -13.50 -10.54
CA LYS A 21 -1.94 -12.97 -11.88
C LYS A 21 -3.17 -12.26 -12.41
N LEU A 22 -2.98 -11.26 -13.26
CA LEU A 22 -4.09 -10.66 -13.99
C LEU A 22 -4.48 -11.54 -15.18
N ASP A 23 -5.77 -11.83 -15.31
CA ASP A 23 -6.30 -12.47 -16.51
C ASP A 23 -6.49 -11.44 -17.64
N LYS A 24 -6.92 -11.93 -18.82
CA LYS A 24 -7.20 -11.09 -19.99
C LYS A 24 -8.30 -10.03 -19.79
N TYR A 25 -9.06 -10.11 -18.70
CA TYR A 25 -10.12 -9.18 -18.34
C TYR A 25 -9.71 -8.26 -17.17
N GLY A 26 -8.45 -8.32 -16.73
CA GLY A 26 -7.95 -7.53 -15.61
C GLY A 26 -8.40 -8.03 -14.23
N LYS A 27 -8.90 -9.26 -14.11
CA LYS A 27 -9.23 -9.86 -12.82
C LYS A 27 -8.03 -10.59 -12.25
N ILE A 28 -7.83 -10.48 -10.95
CA ILE A 28 -6.78 -11.21 -10.24
C ILE A 28 -7.23 -12.67 -10.04
N GLN A 29 -6.42 -13.60 -10.55
CA GLN A 29 -6.54 -15.04 -10.28
C GLN A 29 -5.46 -15.45 -9.30
N ILE A 30 -5.85 -16.06 -8.18
CA ILE A 30 -4.91 -16.55 -7.17
C ILE A 30 -4.22 -17.81 -7.69
N VAL A 31 -2.90 -17.81 -7.63
CA VAL A 31 -2.04 -18.92 -8.11
C VAL A 31 -1.25 -19.57 -6.98
N GLY A 32 -1.18 -18.94 -5.81
CA GLY A 32 -0.61 -19.54 -4.62
C GLY A 32 -0.98 -18.78 -3.36
N ILE A 33 -1.17 -19.49 -2.25
CA ILE A 33 -1.38 -18.94 -0.91
C ILE A 33 -0.56 -19.74 0.08
N ASN A 34 0.01 -19.07 1.05
CA ASN A 34 0.79 -19.69 2.11
C ASN A 34 0.52 -19.05 3.48
N TYR A 35 0.66 -19.85 4.54
CA TYR A 35 0.45 -19.47 5.94
C TYR A 35 1.55 -20.06 6.81
N VAL A 36 2.24 -19.21 7.56
CA VAL A 36 3.31 -19.61 8.49
C VAL A 36 2.93 -19.11 9.89
N PRO A 37 2.81 -19.99 10.91
CA PRO A 37 2.58 -19.55 12.29
C PRO A 37 3.64 -18.55 12.75
N CYS A 38 3.23 -17.51 13.47
CA CYS A 38 4.12 -16.47 13.98
C CYS A 38 3.53 -15.83 15.24
N THR A 39 4.36 -15.68 16.27
CA THR A 39 4.04 -15.02 17.55
C THR A 39 4.89 -13.78 17.82
N GLY A 40 5.79 -13.43 16.89
CA GLY A 40 6.66 -12.25 16.99
C GLY A 40 5.96 -10.90 16.82
N ILE A 41 4.67 -10.90 16.46
CA ILE A 41 3.81 -9.71 16.41
C ILE A 41 2.74 -9.75 17.49
N LYS A 42 2.51 -8.62 18.15
CA LYS A 42 1.38 -8.44 19.08
C LYS A 42 0.74 -7.07 18.87
N LYS A 43 -0.55 -7.05 18.54
CA LYS A 43 -1.33 -5.81 18.29
C LYS A 43 -0.67 -4.89 17.26
N GLY A 44 -0.15 -5.47 16.17
CA GLY A 44 0.53 -4.73 15.12
C GLY A 44 1.94 -4.24 15.45
N VAL A 45 2.47 -4.58 16.62
CA VAL A 45 3.83 -4.22 17.04
C VAL A 45 4.72 -5.46 17.03
N VAL A 46 5.94 -5.32 16.50
CA VAL A 46 6.97 -6.35 16.56
C VAL A 46 7.48 -6.46 18.00
N ILE A 47 7.29 -7.63 18.62
CA ILE A 47 7.81 -7.96 19.95
C ILE A 47 8.99 -8.92 19.90
N ASP A 48 9.14 -9.67 18.80
CA ASP A 48 10.29 -10.51 18.50
C ASP A 48 10.65 -10.35 17.02
N ILE A 49 11.79 -9.71 16.76
CA ILE A 49 12.23 -9.40 15.39
C ILE A 49 12.78 -10.63 14.67
N ASP A 50 13.39 -11.57 15.39
CA ASP A 50 14.01 -12.75 14.80
C ASP A 50 12.92 -13.73 14.35
N GLU A 51 11.92 -13.97 15.21
CA GLU A 51 10.77 -14.81 14.86
C GLU A 51 9.96 -14.18 13.70
N THR A 52 9.73 -12.86 13.74
CA THR A 52 9.02 -12.15 12.67
C THR A 52 9.77 -12.26 11.34
N SER A 53 11.08 -12.03 11.36
CA SER A 53 11.94 -12.10 10.17
C SER A 53 11.93 -13.51 9.57
N GLU A 54 12.03 -14.54 10.42
CA GLU A 54 12.01 -15.93 9.97
C GLU A 54 10.65 -16.35 9.40
N GLY A 55 9.55 -15.91 10.03
CA GLY A 55 8.20 -16.13 9.53
C GLY A 55 7.98 -15.54 8.13
N ILE A 56 8.49 -14.33 7.88
CA ILE A 56 8.43 -13.68 6.55
C ILE A 56 9.27 -14.46 5.53
N LYS A 57 10.52 -14.78 5.84
CA LYS A 57 11.42 -15.52 4.94
C LYS A 57 10.82 -16.87 4.56
N THR A 58 10.34 -17.62 5.55
CA THR A 58 9.70 -18.92 5.34
C THR A 58 8.47 -18.77 4.46
N SER A 59 7.63 -17.75 4.73
CA SER A 59 6.39 -17.55 3.97
C SER A 59 6.65 -17.26 2.50
N ILE A 60 7.60 -16.37 2.22
CA ILE A 60 8.03 -16.01 0.86
C ILE A 60 8.70 -17.18 0.15
N TYR A 61 9.57 -17.94 0.83
CA TYR A 61 10.25 -19.09 0.24
C TYR A 61 9.26 -20.18 -0.21
N GLN A 62 8.30 -20.51 0.65
CA GLN A 62 7.26 -21.49 0.34
C GLN A 62 6.36 -21.03 -0.82
N LEU A 63 6.00 -19.74 -0.87
CA LEU A 63 5.23 -19.19 -1.99
C LEU A 63 6.02 -19.25 -3.30
N GLN A 64 7.28 -18.81 -3.31
CA GLN A 64 8.16 -18.88 -4.49
C GLN A 64 8.27 -20.29 -5.06
N THR A 65 8.39 -21.29 -4.16
CA THR A 65 8.42 -22.71 -4.55
C THR A 65 7.10 -23.15 -5.19
N MET A 66 5.96 -22.68 -4.66
CA MET A 66 4.63 -23.03 -5.16
C MET A 66 4.35 -22.46 -6.56
N ILE A 67 4.82 -21.25 -6.84
CA ILE A 67 4.58 -20.56 -8.12
C ILE A 67 5.72 -20.74 -9.13
N ASP A 68 6.79 -21.46 -8.75
CA ASP A 68 8.03 -21.63 -9.53
C ASP A 68 8.58 -20.30 -10.08
N ALA A 69 8.59 -19.27 -9.23
CA ALA A 69 9.04 -17.94 -9.61
C ALA A 69 9.66 -17.20 -8.43
N LYS A 70 10.54 -16.24 -8.72
CA LYS A 70 11.11 -15.36 -7.71
C LYS A 70 10.14 -14.25 -7.34
N VAL A 71 10.12 -13.90 -6.05
CA VAL A 71 9.38 -12.75 -5.52
C VAL A 71 10.40 -11.69 -5.12
N THR A 72 10.38 -10.57 -5.85
CA THR A 72 11.28 -9.41 -5.67
C THR A 72 10.62 -8.28 -4.91
N GLU A 73 9.29 -8.14 -5.06
CA GLU A 73 8.49 -7.07 -4.49
C GLU A 73 7.18 -7.64 -3.93
N VAL A 74 6.64 -6.99 -2.89
CA VAL A 74 5.38 -7.39 -2.25
C VAL A 74 4.55 -6.16 -1.88
N TYR A 75 3.24 -6.34 -1.84
CA TYR A 75 2.29 -5.43 -1.21
C TYR A 75 2.09 -5.85 0.24
N LEU A 76 2.60 -5.04 1.17
CA LEU A 76 2.44 -5.27 2.60
C LEU A 76 1.14 -4.63 3.10
N SER A 77 0.34 -5.38 3.86
CA SER A 77 -0.80 -4.82 4.59
C SER A 77 -0.36 -4.17 5.90
N ILE A 78 -0.81 -2.93 6.15
CA ILE A 78 -0.55 -2.22 7.41
C ILE A 78 -1.81 -2.29 8.29
N PRO A 79 -1.70 -2.68 9.57
CA PRO A 79 -2.84 -2.73 10.48
C PRO A 79 -3.50 -1.35 10.67
N ALA A 80 -4.82 -1.29 10.57
CA ALA A 80 -5.57 -0.04 10.75
C ALA A 80 -5.48 0.51 12.19
N GLU A 81 -5.29 -0.35 13.21
CA GLU A 81 -5.21 0.04 14.62
C GLU A 81 -4.06 1.01 14.93
N ILE A 82 -2.99 0.98 14.13
CA ILE A 82 -1.83 1.87 14.27
C ILE A 82 -1.82 3.02 13.25
N CYS A 83 -2.88 3.13 12.44
CA CYS A 83 -3.01 4.17 11.42
C CYS A 83 -3.93 5.30 11.89
N GLU A 84 -3.70 6.50 11.35
CA GLU A 84 -4.56 7.66 11.52
C GLU A 84 -4.95 8.22 10.15
N ILE A 85 -6.19 8.68 10.03
CA ILE A 85 -6.69 9.37 8.84
C ILE A 85 -6.73 10.86 9.15
N ILE A 86 -6.00 11.65 8.36
CA ILE A 86 -5.99 13.11 8.46
C ILE A 86 -6.58 13.67 7.16
N LEU A 87 -7.66 14.44 7.29
CA LEU A 87 -8.22 15.19 6.17
C LEU A 87 -7.41 16.46 5.96
N ASN A 88 -6.90 16.64 4.73
CA ASN A 88 -6.17 17.84 4.35
C ASN A 88 -6.50 18.27 2.92
N LYS A 89 -6.33 19.57 2.64
CA LYS A 89 -6.53 20.15 1.31
C LYS A 89 -5.21 20.66 0.75
N GLY A 90 -4.92 20.27 -0.48
CA GLY A 90 -3.84 20.83 -1.29
C GLY A 90 -4.44 21.76 -2.35
N VAL A 91 -3.89 22.95 -2.51
CA VAL A 91 -4.35 23.94 -3.49
C VAL A 91 -3.22 24.30 -4.42
N VAL A 92 -3.49 24.28 -5.72
CA VAL A 92 -2.53 24.66 -6.76
C VAL A 92 -3.22 25.55 -7.79
N ALA A 93 -2.48 26.53 -8.31
CA ALA A 93 -2.93 27.31 -9.44
C ALA A 93 -2.66 26.53 -10.75
N VAL A 94 -3.68 26.45 -11.60
CA VAL A 94 -3.57 25.96 -12.97
C VAL A 94 -2.97 27.07 -13.81
N SER A 95 -1.73 26.87 -14.28
CA SER A 95 -0.92 27.90 -14.92
C SER A 95 -0.81 27.73 -16.44
N SER A 96 -1.55 26.78 -17.02
CA SER A 96 -1.58 26.57 -18.47
C SER A 96 -2.37 27.69 -19.17
N ASP A 97 -1.89 28.11 -20.34
CA ASP A 97 -2.52 29.18 -21.13
C ASP A 97 -3.97 28.85 -21.55
N ASP A 98 -4.26 27.55 -21.73
CA ASP A 98 -5.58 27.00 -22.07
C ASP A 98 -6.48 26.77 -20.84
N ARG A 99 -5.94 26.95 -19.62
CA ARG A 99 -6.58 26.62 -18.34
C ARG A 99 -7.10 25.19 -18.24
N GLU A 100 -6.63 24.30 -19.10
CA GLU A 100 -6.98 22.88 -19.06
C GLU A 100 -6.25 22.23 -17.87
N ILE A 101 -7.01 21.57 -17.01
CA ILE A 101 -6.45 20.81 -15.88
C ILE A 101 -5.80 19.55 -16.42
N LYS A 102 -4.47 19.46 -16.27
CA LYS A 102 -3.69 18.31 -16.75
C LYS A 102 -3.33 17.39 -15.59
N LYS A 103 -2.90 16.16 -15.90
CA LYS A 103 -2.43 15.18 -14.89
C LYS A 103 -1.36 15.75 -13.97
N ASN A 104 -0.52 16.66 -14.49
CA ASN A 104 0.49 17.33 -13.69
C ASN A 104 -0.13 18.24 -12.61
N ASP A 105 -1.21 18.95 -12.90
CA ASP A 105 -1.89 19.80 -11.92
C ASP A 105 -2.54 18.96 -10.82
N VAL A 106 -3.15 17.83 -11.20
CA VAL A 106 -3.69 16.85 -10.25
C VAL A 106 -2.59 16.29 -9.34
N SER A 107 -1.45 15.90 -9.91
CA SER A 107 -0.29 15.41 -9.14
C SER A 107 0.27 16.49 -8.20
N ARG A 108 0.35 17.75 -8.67
CA ARG A 108 0.77 18.88 -7.85
C ARG A 108 -0.21 19.15 -6.70
N ALA A 109 -1.52 19.08 -6.94
CA ALA A 109 -2.54 19.23 -5.91
C ALA A 109 -2.42 18.14 -4.84
N LEU A 110 -2.23 16.89 -5.26
CA LEU A 110 -2.03 15.74 -4.36
C LEU A 110 -0.72 15.86 -3.57
N ASN A 111 0.35 16.40 -4.17
CA ASN A 111 1.60 16.66 -3.47
C ASN A 111 1.46 17.80 -2.48
N ALA A 112 0.75 18.87 -2.83
CA ALA A 112 0.46 19.97 -1.92
C ALA A 112 -0.38 19.50 -0.72
N SER A 113 -1.30 18.55 -0.91
CA SER A 113 -2.10 17.99 0.20
C SER A 113 -1.28 17.10 1.15
N ARG A 114 -0.09 16.65 0.76
CA ARG A 114 0.84 15.92 1.64
C ARG A 114 1.62 16.82 2.59
N ILE A 115 1.69 18.12 2.31
CA ILE A 115 2.50 19.07 3.09
C ILE A 115 1.71 19.49 4.33
N ILE A 116 1.76 18.64 5.36
CA ILE A 116 1.16 18.89 6.67
C ILE A 116 2.19 18.71 7.78
N THR A 117 1.99 19.42 8.88
CA THR A 117 2.76 19.18 10.11
C THR A 117 2.26 17.89 10.75
N ILE A 118 3.10 16.87 10.76
CA ILE A 118 2.87 15.62 11.51
C ILE A 118 3.87 15.52 12.67
N PRO A 119 3.51 14.85 13.77
CA PRO A 119 4.47 14.48 14.81
C PRO A 119 5.69 13.77 14.25
N SER A 120 6.87 14.00 14.83
CA SER A 120 8.15 13.43 14.36
C SER A 120 8.22 11.90 14.43
N ASN A 121 7.29 11.26 15.14
CA ASN A 121 7.16 9.81 15.26
C ASN A 121 6.10 9.20 14.32
N LYS A 122 5.61 9.97 13.33
CA LYS A 122 4.65 9.50 12.31
C LYS A 122 5.21 9.70 10.91
N GLU A 123 4.67 8.94 9.97
CA GLU A 123 5.02 9.02 8.55
C GLU A 123 3.74 8.91 7.70
N ILE A 124 3.70 9.65 6.58
CA ILE A 124 2.59 9.58 5.63
C ILE A 124 2.82 8.39 4.68
N ILE A 125 2.13 7.28 4.93
CA ILE A 125 2.23 6.05 4.13
C ILE A 125 1.35 6.04 2.88
N GLY A 126 0.37 6.94 2.78
CA GLY A 126 -0.59 6.94 1.68
C GLY A 126 -1.41 8.23 1.63
N VAL A 127 -1.94 8.54 0.45
CA VAL A 127 -2.93 9.60 0.25
C VAL A 127 -3.98 9.10 -0.72
N ILE A 128 -5.23 9.27 -0.33
CA ILE A 128 -6.40 8.93 -1.14
C ILE A 128 -7.12 10.23 -1.44
N PRO A 129 -7.23 10.66 -2.71
CA PRO A 129 -8.01 11.85 -3.04
C PRO A 129 -9.50 11.55 -2.81
N GLU A 130 -10.14 12.37 -1.97
CA GLU A 130 -11.58 12.28 -1.69
C GLU A 130 -12.39 13.08 -2.73
N GLU A 131 -11.96 14.31 -3.02
CA GLU A 131 -12.64 15.21 -3.95
C GLU A 131 -11.64 16.19 -4.60
N TYR A 132 -11.94 16.62 -5.83
CA TYR A 132 -11.29 17.77 -6.46
C TYR A 132 -12.28 18.92 -6.59
N ILE A 133 -11.83 20.13 -6.24
CA ILE A 133 -12.64 21.35 -6.27
C ILE A 133 -12.02 22.30 -7.30
N VAL A 134 -12.80 22.72 -8.29
CA VAL A 134 -12.36 23.63 -9.36
C VAL A 134 -13.05 24.96 -9.17
N ASP A 135 -12.29 26.02 -8.94
CA ASP A 135 -12.80 27.40 -8.75
C ASP A 135 -13.92 27.52 -7.70
N GLY A 136 -13.90 26.67 -6.68
CA GLY A 136 -14.92 26.61 -5.61
C GLY A 136 -16.13 25.72 -5.92
N TYR A 137 -16.23 25.17 -7.12
CA TYR A 137 -17.23 24.16 -7.49
C TYR A 137 -16.75 22.76 -7.11
N ASN A 138 -17.65 21.96 -6.54
CA ASN A 138 -17.41 20.62 -6.03
C ASN A 138 -18.34 19.60 -6.71
N ASN A 139 -18.20 18.30 -6.44
CA ASN A 139 -18.95 17.21 -7.09
C ASN A 139 -18.84 17.15 -8.64
N ILE A 140 -17.62 17.26 -9.18
CA ILE A 140 -17.34 17.31 -10.63
C ILE A 140 -16.85 15.95 -11.13
#